data_AF-A0A7L1QM76-F1
#
_entry.id   AF-A0A7L1QM76-F1
#
_cell.length_a   1.000
_cell.length_b   1.000
_cell.length_c   1.000
_cell.angle_alpha   90.00
_cell.angle_beta   90.00
_cell.angle_gamma   90.00
#
_symmetry.space_group_name_H-M   'P 1'
#
loop_
_entity.id
_entity.type
_entity.pdbx_description
1 polymer ?
#
loop_
_entity_poly.entity_id
_entity_poly.type
_entity_poly.pdbx_seq_one_letter_code
_entity_poly.pdbx_strand_id
1 'polypeptide(L)'
;GNGLLKKKTLVPGRGVDSRPQKGQEVTIRLKATLEDGTVVEEDPALTFTLGDCDVLQALDLCVQLMEMGETSLIVSEAKYCYGAQGRSPDIPPNASLTLEVELLAAQDAPDLELLSGKEKIQLANRKRERGNFFYQQADYVLAINSYDIALRIVGSSSKVDFSPEEEAELLDVKVKCLNNLAASQLKLDHFKAALKSCNLVLEHQPGNIKALFRKGKVLAQQGEYREAIPILKAALKLEPSNKTIHAELSKLVKKHADQRNTETEMYRKMLGNPSAAS
;
A
#
# COMPACT_ATOMS: atom_id res chain seq x y z
N GLY A 1 7.30 -28.37 1.99
CA GLY A 1 6.42 -27.19 1.96
C GLY A 1 5.00 -27.60 1.59
N ASN A 2 4.05 -26.65 1.53
CA ASN A 2 2.63 -26.89 1.24
C ASN A 2 2.30 -27.21 -0.24
N GLY A 3 3.30 -27.24 -1.13
CA GLY A 3 3.15 -27.60 -2.54
C GLY A 3 2.62 -26.50 -3.45
N LEU A 4 2.35 -25.29 -2.93
CA LEU A 4 1.71 -24.19 -3.66
C LEU A 4 2.70 -23.25 -4.36
N LEU A 5 3.99 -23.43 -4.09
CA LEU A 5 5.10 -22.74 -4.76
C LEU A 5 6.24 -23.74 -4.90
N LYS A 6 6.66 -24.02 -6.12
CA LYS A 6 7.69 -25.02 -6.45
C LYS A 6 8.71 -24.40 -7.39
N LYS A 7 9.99 -24.58 -7.09
CA LYS A 7 11.12 -24.18 -7.94
C LYS A 7 11.82 -25.45 -8.45
N LYS A 8 12.15 -25.47 -9.73
CA LYS A 8 12.99 -26.50 -10.36
C LYS A 8 14.08 -25.82 -11.18
N THR A 9 15.33 -26.06 -10.81
CA THR A 9 16.49 -25.58 -11.58
C THR A 9 16.55 -26.31 -12.93
N LEU A 10 16.63 -25.54 -14.01
CA LEU A 10 16.79 -26.03 -15.38
C LEU A 10 18.25 -25.98 -15.81
N VAL A 11 18.92 -24.86 -15.54
CA VAL A 11 20.35 -24.65 -15.78
C VAL A 11 20.98 -24.19 -14.46
N PRO A 12 22.00 -24.90 -13.94
CA PRO A 12 22.65 -24.52 -12.69
C PRO A 12 23.44 -23.22 -12.84
N GLY A 13 23.57 -22.47 -11.74
CA GLY A 13 24.34 -21.22 -11.69
C GLY A 13 25.76 -21.43 -11.14
N ARG A 14 26.31 -20.37 -10.55
CA ARG A 14 27.69 -20.31 -10.03
C ARG A 14 27.85 -20.80 -8.57
N GLY A 15 26.92 -21.61 -8.06
CA GLY A 15 26.96 -22.16 -6.71
C GLY A 15 26.29 -21.30 -5.63
N VAL A 16 26.06 -21.89 -4.47
CA VAL A 16 25.23 -21.34 -3.39
C VAL A 16 25.72 -20.00 -2.85
N ASP A 17 27.04 -19.78 -2.81
CA ASP A 17 27.62 -18.53 -2.30
C ASP A 17 27.35 -17.33 -3.23
N SER A 18 26.91 -17.59 -4.47
CA SER A 18 26.52 -16.55 -5.41
C SER A 18 25.06 -16.09 -5.25
N ARG A 19 24.29 -16.65 -4.31
CA ARG A 19 22.87 -16.29 -4.14
C ARG A 19 22.69 -14.81 -3.77
N PRO A 20 21.69 -14.13 -4.34
CA PRO A 20 21.40 -12.74 -4.02
C PRO A 20 20.92 -12.62 -2.57
N GLN A 21 21.26 -11.51 -1.94
CA GLN A 21 20.86 -11.19 -0.57
C GLN A 21 19.62 -10.30 -0.54
N LYS A 22 18.81 -10.43 0.52
CA LYS A 22 17.66 -9.54 0.73
C LYS A 22 18.13 -8.08 0.76
N GLY A 23 17.42 -7.22 0.03
CA GLY A 23 17.73 -5.80 -0.12
C GLY A 23 18.61 -5.48 -1.33
N GLN A 24 19.20 -6.47 -1.99
CA GLN A 24 19.90 -6.26 -3.26
C GLN A 24 18.91 -5.96 -4.38
N GLU A 25 19.36 -5.17 -5.35
CA GLU A 25 18.69 -5.01 -6.62
C GLU A 25 19.08 -6.20 -7.52
N VAL A 26 18.08 -6.96 -7.94
CA VAL A 26 18.26 -8.13 -8.82
C VAL A 26 17.67 -7.84 -10.19
N THR A 27 18.35 -8.33 -11.22
CA THR A 27 17.86 -8.28 -12.60
C THR A 27 17.65 -9.71 -13.08
N ILE A 28 16.44 -10.00 -13.56
CA ILE A 28 16.07 -11.31 -14.08
C ILE A 28 15.57 -11.22 -15.51
N ARG A 29 15.77 -12.28 -16.28
CA ARG A 29 14.94 -12.54 -17.46
C ARG A 29 13.71 -13.31 -16.98
N LEU A 30 12.52 -12.81 -17.30
CA LEU A 30 11.25 -13.38 -16.89
C LEU A 30 10.42 -13.76 -18.11
N LYS A 31 9.89 -14.98 -18.12
CA LYS A 31 8.77 -15.37 -18.98
C LYS A 31 7.68 -15.99 -18.12
N ALA A 32 6.51 -15.36 -18.07
CA ALA A 32 5.36 -15.83 -17.31
C ALA A 32 4.29 -16.40 -18.25
N THR A 33 3.80 -17.59 -17.90
CA THR A 33 2.79 -18.33 -18.67
C THR A 33 1.65 -18.80 -17.80
N LEU A 34 0.43 -18.79 -18.34
CA LEU A 34 -0.75 -19.45 -17.78
C LEU A 34 -0.67 -20.98 -17.96
N GLU A 35 -1.55 -21.71 -17.28
CA GLU A 35 -1.63 -23.17 -17.38
C GLU A 35 -1.93 -23.68 -18.80
N ASP A 36 -2.64 -22.89 -19.61
CA ASP A 36 -2.93 -23.20 -21.01
C ASP A 36 -1.76 -22.92 -21.98
N GLY A 37 -0.62 -22.43 -21.45
CA GLY A 37 0.58 -22.09 -22.20
C GLY A 37 0.60 -20.66 -22.75
N THR A 38 -0.45 -19.86 -22.53
CA THR A 38 -0.48 -18.45 -22.95
C THR A 38 0.59 -17.66 -22.22
N VAL A 39 1.46 -16.97 -22.97
CA VAL A 39 2.46 -16.04 -22.41
C VAL A 39 1.77 -14.74 -22.03
N VAL A 40 1.81 -14.38 -20.75
CA VAL A 40 1.21 -13.14 -20.22
C VAL A 40 2.24 -12.06 -19.93
N GLU A 41 3.52 -12.44 -19.80
CA GLU A 41 4.61 -11.49 -19.61
C GLU A 41 5.92 -12.08 -20.14
N GLU A 42 6.70 -11.27 -20.83
CA GLU A 42 8.05 -11.60 -21.23
C GLU A 42 8.89 -10.33 -21.09
N ASP A 43 9.77 -10.33 -20.09
CA ASP A 43 10.67 -9.22 -19.79
C ASP A 43 12.11 -9.72 -19.83
N PRO A 44 12.93 -9.25 -20.79
CA PRO A 44 14.31 -9.70 -20.93
C PRO A 44 15.22 -9.23 -19.79
N ALA A 45 14.83 -8.20 -19.02
CA ALA A 45 15.65 -7.57 -17.99
C ALA A 45 14.78 -6.84 -16.94
N LEU A 46 13.94 -7.60 -16.23
CA LEU A 46 13.14 -7.08 -15.13
C LEU A 46 14.01 -6.85 -13.89
N THR A 47 14.03 -5.61 -13.39
CA THR A 47 14.80 -5.22 -12.20
C THR A 47 13.90 -4.89 -11.02
N PHE A 48 14.22 -5.42 -9.83
CA PHE A 48 13.48 -5.14 -8.60
C PHE A 48 14.35 -5.33 -7.34
N THR A 49 13.91 -4.76 -6.22
CA THR A 49 14.58 -4.96 -4.92
C THR A 49 14.12 -6.26 -4.28
N LEU A 50 15.04 -7.20 -4.07
CA LEU A 50 14.73 -8.51 -3.53
C LEU A 50 14.26 -8.42 -2.07
N GLY A 51 13.03 -8.87 -1.80
CA GLY A 51 12.42 -8.89 -0.47
C GLY A 51 11.49 -7.72 -0.18
N ASP A 52 11.35 -6.76 -1.11
CA ASP A 52 10.41 -5.65 -1.00
C ASP A 52 9.00 -5.99 -1.56
N CYS A 53 8.83 -7.17 -2.16
CA CYS A 53 7.58 -7.61 -2.80
C CYS A 53 7.14 -6.71 -3.96
N ASP A 54 8.10 -6.18 -4.73
CA ASP A 54 7.89 -5.23 -5.83
C ASP A 54 7.13 -5.81 -7.02
N VAL A 55 7.25 -7.12 -7.29
CA VAL A 55 6.72 -7.72 -8.52
C VAL A 55 5.76 -8.88 -8.25
N LEU A 56 6.25 -10.06 -7.84
CA LEU A 56 5.42 -11.19 -7.41
C LEU A 56 6.06 -11.78 -6.17
N GLN A 57 5.26 -12.13 -5.16
CA GLN A 57 5.80 -12.80 -3.96
C GLN A 57 6.53 -14.10 -4.32
N ALA A 58 6.07 -14.79 -5.39
CA ALA A 58 6.74 -15.95 -5.94
C ALA A 58 8.19 -15.66 -6.35
N LEU A 59 8.45 -14.48 -6.93
CA LEU A 59 9.80 -14.07 -7.32
C LEU A 59 10.66 -13.75 -6.09
N ASP A 60 10.16 -12.97 -5.14
CA ASP A 60 10.88 -12.68 -3.89
C ASP A 60 11.29 -13.96 -3.13
N LEU A 61 10.39 -14.94 -3.07
CA LEU A 61 10.62 -16.20 -2.35
C LEU A 61 11.57 -17.16 -3.08
N CYS A 62 11.55 -17.18 -4.42
CA CYS A 62 12.32 -18.12 -5.22
C CYS A 62 13.66 -17.58 -5.70
N VAL A 63 13.76 -16.29 -6.05
CA VAL A 63 14.98 -15.68 -6.58
C VAL A 63 16.09 -15.64 -5.52
N GLN A 64 15.74 -15.45 -4.24
CA GLN A 64 16.70 -15.59 -3.13
C GLN A 64 17.32 -17.01 -3.02
N LEU A 65 16.71 -18.01 -3.66
CA LEU A 65 17.20 -19.39 -3.69
C LEU A 65 17.93 -19.72 -5.00
N MET A 66 18.01 -18.76 -5.94
CA MET A 66 18.69 -18.92 -7.22
C MET A 66 20.15 -18.50 -7.13
N GLU A 67 21.01 -19.24 -7.81
CA GLU A 67 22.42 -18.93 -7.98
C GLU A 67 22.62 -17.95 -9.15
N MET A 68 23.71 -17.16 -9.15
CA MET A 68 23.98 -16.27 -10.27
C MET A 68 24.12 -17.04 -11.59
N GLY A 69 23.41 -16.59 -12.63
CA GLY A 69 23.35 -17.23 -13.94
C GLY A 69 22.44 -18.47 -14.00
N GLU A 70 21.77 -18.82 -12.90
CA GLU A 70 20.84 -19.95 -12.87
C GLU A 70 19.57 -19.65 -13.69
N THR A 71 19.10 -20.64 -14.44
CA THR A 71 17.73 -20.64 -15.00
C THR A 71 16.86 -21.64 -14.23
N SER A 72 15.70 -21.19 -13.77
CA SER A 72 14.75 -21.97 -12.98
C SER A 72 13.33 -21.85 -13.53
N LEU A 73 12.58 -22.95 -13.42
CA LEU A 73 11.13 -22.97 -13.60
C LEU A 73 10.45 -22.88 -12.24
N ILE A 74 9.58 -21.89 -12.06
CA ILE A 74 8.79 -21.68 -10.85
C ILE A 74 7.32 -21.91 -11.18
N VAL A 75 6.70 -22.87 -10.53
CA VAL A 75 5.25 -23.10 -10.61
C VAL A 75 4.62 -22.53 -9.34
N SER A 76 3.72 -21.57 -9.51
CA SER A 76 3.17 -20.78 -8.42
C SER A 76 1.65 -20.68 -8.51
N GLU A 77 0.99 -20.97 -7.40
CA GLU A 77 -0.44 -20.70 -7.23
C GLU A 77 -0.73 -19.20 -7.17
N ALA A 78 -1.96 -18.82 -7.52
CA ALA A 78 -2.38 -17.43 -7.68
C ALA A 78 -2.07 -16.52 -6.47
N LYS A 79 -2.14 -17.05 -5.25
CA LYS A 79 -1.91 -16.28 -4.02
C LYS A 79 -0.51 -15.68 -3.88
N TYR A 80 0.50 -16.24 -4.56
CA TYR A 80 1.86 -15.68 -4.61
C TYR A 80 2.10 -14.83 -5.88
N CYS A 81 1.07 -14.70 -6.71
CA CYS A 81 1.07 -13.96 -7.97
C CYS A 81 0.01 -12.84 -7.92
N TYR A 82 -1.04 -12.92 -8.75
CA TYR A 82 -2.07 -11.88 -8.90
C TYR A 82 -3.37 -12.15 -8.12
N GLY A 83 -3.42 -13.25 -7.35
CA GLY A 83 -4.47 -13.54 -6.39
C GLY A 83 -5.87 -13.64 -6.99
N ALA A 84 -6.87 -13.30 -6.17
CA ALA A 84 -8.28 -13.47 -6.49
C ALA A 84 -8.83 -12.46 -7.50
N GLN A 85 -8.13 -11.35 -7.78
CA GLN A 85 -8.58 -10.39 -8.81
C GLN A 85 -7.89 -10.59 -10.16
N GLY A 86 -6.70 -11.21 -10.18
CA GLY A 86 -5.90 -11.31 -11.40
C GLY A 86 -5.31 -9.95 -11.84
N ARG A 87 -4.98 -9.84 -13.13
CA ARG A 87 -4.54 -8.61 -13.83
C ARG A 87 -5.36 -8.48 -15.10
N SER A 88 -6.17 -7.44 -15.22
CA SER A 88 -6.94 -7.20 -16.43
C SER A 88 -6.05 -6.63 -17.55
N PRO A 89 -6.20 -7.06 -18.82
CA PRO A 89 -7.16 -8.07 -19.32
C PRO A 89 -6.59 -9.51 -19.40
N ASP A 90 -5.34 -9.71 -19.04
CA ASP A 90 -4.51 -10.84 -19.51
C ASP A 90 -4.32 -11.97 -18.50
N ILE A 91 -4.52 -11.71 -17.20
CA ILE A 91 -4.40 -12.72 -16.13
C ILE A 91 -5.73 -12.86 -15.41
N PRO A 92 -6.44 -13.99 -15.57
CA PRO A 92 -7.70 -14.24 -14.89
C PRO A 92 -7.57 -14.25 -13.35
N PRO A 93 -8.67 -13.98 -12.63
CA PRO A 93 -8.81 -14.28 -11.21
C PRO A 93 -8.36 -15.70 -10.85
N ASN A 94 -7.60 -15.83 -9.77
CA ASN A 94 -7.10 -17.12 -9.25
C ASN A 94 -6.24 -17.93 -10.24
N ALA A 95 -5.64 -17.29 -11.25
CA ALA A 95 -4.75 -17.98 -12.18
C ALA A 95 -3.41 -18.35 -11.53
N SER A 96 -3.04 -19.63 -11.66
CA SER A 96 -1.68 -20.11 -11.41
C SER A 96 -0.75 -19.74 -12.56
N LEU A 97 0.51 -19.48 -12.23
CA LEU A 97 1.53 -19.09 -13.20
C LEU A 97 2.71 -20.06 -13.18
N THR A 98 3.23 -20.31 -14.38
CA THR A 98 4.54 -20.90 -14.59
C THR A 98 5.51 -19.80 -15.04
N LEU A 99 6.54 -19.56 -14.24
CA LEU A 99 7.55 -18.52 -14.47
C LEU A 99 8.87 -19.20 -14.83
N GLU A 100 9.38 -18.94 -16.02
CA GLU A 100 10.76 -19.25 -16.38
C GLU A 100 11.62 -18.02 -16.05
N VAL A 101 12.59 -18.21 -15.16
CA VAL A 101 13.38 -17.12 -14.59
C VAL A 101 14.86 -17.42 -14.73
N GLU A 102 15.62 -16.47 -15.26
CA GLU A 102 17.09 -16.50 -15.27
C GLU A 102 17.63 -15.35 -14.43
N LEU A 103 18.51 -15.64 -13.45
CA LEU A 103 19.12 -14.61 -12.62
C LEU A 103 20.34 -14.01 -13.32
N LEU A 104 20.19 -12.79 -13.86
CA LEU A 104 21.20 -12.13 -14.68
C LEU A 104 22.20 -11.33 -13.85
N ALA A 105 21.71 -10.56 -12.88
CA ALA A 105 22.54 -9.72 -12.02
C ALA A 105 21.96 -9.63 -10.60
N ALA A 106 22.84 -9.43 -9.62
CA ALA A 106 22.52 -9.06 -8.26
C ALA A 106 23.56 -8.05 -7.78
N GLN A 107 23.11 -6.87 -7.37
CA GLN A 107 23.95 -5.76 -6.96
C GLN A 107 23.36 -5.09 -5.72
N ASP A 108 24.19 -4.37 -4.96
CA ASP A 108 23.69 -3.62 -3.82
C ASP A 108 22.69 -2.56 -4.30
N ALA A 109 21.64 -2.34 -3.50
CA ALA A 109 20.65 -1.31 -3.80
C ALA A 109 21.33 0.08 -3.89
N PRO A 110 20.79 0.98 -4.71
CA PRO A 110 21.35 2.32 -4.84
C PRO A 110 21.33 3.05 -3.49
N ASP A 111 22.41 3.80 -3.22
CA ASP A 111 22.46 4.68 -2.07
C ASP A 111 21.44 5.81 -2.24
N LEU A 112 20.39 5.80 -1.42
CA LEU A 112 19.29 6.76 -1.47
C LEU A 112 19.74 8.21 -1.24
N GLU A 113 20.91 8.43 -0.62
CA GLU A 113 21.46 9.77 -0.40
C GLU A 113 22.14 10.34 -1.65
N LEU A 114 22.51 9.48 -2.61
CA LEU A 114 23.22 9.85 -3.83
C LEU A 114 22.31 9.89 -5.08
N LEU A 115 21.04 9.50 -4.93
CA LEU A 115 20.07 9.56 -6.02
C LEU A 115 19.77 11.02 -6.42
N SER A 116 19.71 11.28 -7.73
CA SER A 116 19.16 12.52 -8.25
C SER A 116 17.67 12.67 -7.90
N GLY A 117 17.15 13.90 -7.91
CA GLY A 117 15.73 14.16 -7.65
C GLY A 117 14.81 13.32 -8.54
N LYS A 118 15.09 13.30 -9.84
CA LYS A 118 14.40 12.45 -10.83
C LYS A 118 14.42 10.96 -10.49
N GLU A 119 15.58 10.38 -10.15
CA GLU A 119 15.67 8.95 -9.81
C GLU A 119 14.90 8.63 -8.53
N LYS A 120 14.99 9.51 -7.52
CA LYS A 120 14.28 9.38 -6.25
C LYS A 120 12.77 9.44 -6.43
N ILE A 121 12.28 10.36 -7.27
CA ILE A 121 10.87 10.47 -7.68
C ILE A 121 10.41 9.19 -8.38
N GLN A 122 11.19 8.70 -9.34
CA GLN A 122 10.85 7.48 -10.09
C GLN A 122 10.79 6.26 -9.17
N LEU A 123 11.80 6.07 -8.30
CA LEU A 123 11.85 4.95 -7.37
C LEU A 123 10.68 4.99 -6.37
N ALA A 124 10.38 6.16 -5.79
CA ALA A 124 9.24 6.34 -4.89
C ALA A 124 7.90 6.08 -5.60
N ASN A 125 7.74 6.53 -6.85
CA ASN A 125 6.54 6.28 -7.62
C ASN A 125 6.33 4.81 -7.95
N ARG A 126 7.39 4.06 -8.28
CA ARG A 126 7.31 2.60 -8.47
C ARG A 126 6.77 1.91 -7.22
N LYS A 127 7.32 2.25 -6.04
CA LYS A 127 6.85 1.71 -4.74
C LYS A 127 5.40 2.13 -4.45
N ARG A 128 5.01 3.38 -4.75
CA ARG A 128 3.63 3.86 -4.62
C ARG A 128 2.66 3.08 -5.51
N GLU A 129 3.02 2.85 -6.76
CA GLU A 129 2.19 2.10 -7.72
C GLU A 129 2.05 0.65 -7.31
N ARG A 130 3.12 0.06 -6.77
CA ARG A 130 3.04 -1.26 -6.16
C ARG A 130 2.09 -1.30 -4.98
N GLY A 131 2.13 -0.31 -4.10
CA GLY A 131 1.16 -0.18 -3.01
C GLY A 131 -0.28 -0.06 -3.53
N ASN A 132 -0.48 0.67 -4.64
CA ASN A 132 -1.81 0.79 -5.26
C ASN A 132 -2.31 -0.56 -5.80
N PHE A 133 -1.43 -1.34 -6.41
CA PHE A 133 -1.75 -2.70 -6.87
C PHE A 133 -2.23 -3.55 -5.69
N PHE A 134 -1.47 -3.62 -4.60
CA PHE A 134 -1.86 -4.40 -3.43
C PHE A 134 -3.16 -3.88 -2.78
N TYR A 135 -3.36 -2.57 -2.76
CA TYR A 135 -4.61 -1.97 -2.26
C TYR A 135 -5.82 -2.42 -3.08
N GLN A 136 -5.70 -2.51 -4.41
CA GLN A 136 -6.76 -3.02 -5.29
C GLN A 136 -7.05 -4.50 -5.06
N GLN A 137 -6.03 -5.29 -4.72
CA GLN A 137 -6.15 -6.70 -4.32
C GLN A 137 -6.72 -6.90 -2.90
N ALA A 138 -7.01 -5.81 -2.18
CA ALA A 138 -7.36 -5.80 -0.77
C ALA A 138 -6.27 -6.39 0.17
N ASP A 139 -5.04 -6.53 -0.32
CA ASP A 139 -3.87 -6.84 0.52
C ASP A 139 -3.33 -5.54 1.12
N TYR A 140 -4.02 -5.07 2.16
CA TYR A 140 -3.69 -3.80 2.80
C TYR A 140 -2.36 -3.84 3.58
N VAL A 141 -1.89 -5.03 3.97
CA VAL A 141 -0.62 -5.17 4.69
C VAL A 141 0.54 -4.91 3.75
N LEU A 142 0.54 -5.52 2.56
CA LEU A 142 1.57 -5.25 1.56
C LEU A 142 1.44 -3.85 0.96
N ALA A 143 0.21 -3.34 0.81
CA ALA A 143 0.01 -1.95 0.40
C ALA A 143 0.70 -0.97 1.36
N ILE A 144 0.49 -1.15 2.68
CA ILE A 144 1.17 -0.34 3.71
C ILE A 144 2.69 -0.45 3.58
N ASN A 145 3.24 -1.68 3.46
CA ASN A 145 4.68 -1.88 3.33
C ASN A 145 5.26 -1.10 2.14
N SER A 146 4.62 -1.19 0.96
CA SER A 146 5.09 -0.46 -0.23
C SER A 146 4.99 1.06 -0.09
N TYR A 147 3.93 1.59 0.53
CA TYR A 147 3.82 3.03 0.78
C TYR A 147 4.85 3.52 1.81
N ASP A 148 5.15 2.72 2.85
CA ASP A 148 6.17 3.06 3.84
C ASP A 148 7.58 3.07 3.22
N ILE A 149 7.88 2.14 2.32
CA ILE A 149 9.15 2.15 1.56
C ILE A 149 9.21 3.41 0.68
N ALA A 150 8.13 3.75 -0.03
CA ALA A 150 8.06 4.98 -0.83
C ALA A 150 8.30 6.24 0.02
N LEU A 151 7.73 6.31 1.23
CA LEU A 151 7.93 7.42 2.16
C LEU A 151 9.34 7.46 2.74
N ARG A 152 9.98 6.31 2.97
CA ARG A 152 11.38 6.24 3.37
C ARG A 152 12.30 6.78 2.28
N ILE A 153 12.02 6.45 1.01
CA ILE A 153 12.76 6.98 -0.12
C ILE A 153 12.61 8.50 -0.16
N VAL A 154 11.38 9.02 -0.18
CA VAL A 154 11.17 10.49 -0.26
C VAL A 154 11.72 11.22 0.97
N GLY A 155 11.66 10.60 2.15
CA GLY A 155 12.12 11.17 3.41
C GLY A 155 13.60 10.94 3.73
N SER A 156 14.36 10.23 2.89
CA SER A 156 15.78 10.01 3.14
C SER A 156 16.56 11.32 3.00
N SER A 157 17.64 11.45 3.78
CA SER A 157 18.67 12.48 3.58
C SER A 157 19.12 12.50 2.12
N SER A 158 19.54 13.68 1.65
CA SER A 158 20.15 13.83 0.34
C SER A 158 21.51 14.50 0.48
N LYS A 159 22.50 13.98 -0.25
CA LYS A 159 23.80 14.62 -0.51
C LYS A 159 23.82 15.30 -1.88
N VAL A 160 22.72 15.24 -2.61
CA VAL A 160 22.52 15.85 -3.92
C VAL A 160 21.46 16.95 -3.78
N ASP A 161 21.75 18.12 -4.33
CA ASP A 161 20.81 19.23 -4.37
C ASP A 161 19.69 18.96 -5.39
N PHE A 162 18.45 19.30 -5.03
CA PHE A 162 17.28 19.15 -5.89
C PHE A 162 16.82 20.51 -6.41
N SER A 163 16.27 20.54 -7.62
CA SER A 163 15.62 21.75 -8.11
C SER A 163 14.31 22.01 -7.34
N PRO A 164 13.82 23.27 -7.28
CA PRO A 164 12.54 23.57 -6.65
C PRO A 164 11.36 22.76 -7.23
N GLU A 165 11.42 22.44 -8.52
CA GLU A 165 10.43 21.59 -9.20
C GLU A 165 10.50 20.14 -8.71
N GLU A 166 11.70 19.59 -8.56
CA GLU A 166 11.91 18.25 -8.02
C GLU A 166 11.48 18.15 -6.55
N GLU A 167 11.76 19.16 -5.74
CA GLU A 167 11.29 19.23 -4.35
C GLU A 167 9.76 19.27 -4.27
N ALA A 168 9.12 20.06 -5.13
CA ALA A 168 7.66 20.13 -5.20
C ALA A 168 7.04 18.79 -5.64
N GLU A 169 7.66 18.10 -6.61
CA GLU A 169 7.20 16.79 -7.07
C GLU A 169 7.41 15.70 -6.00
N LEU A 170 8.55 15.69 -5.30
CA LEU A 170 8.78 14.80 -4.16
C LEU A 170 7.73 15.04 -3.05
N LEU A 171 7.40 16.30 -2.76
CA LEU A 171 6.36 16.63 -1.79
C LEU A 171 4.97 16.13 -2.23
N ASP A 172 4.64 16.25 -3.53
CA ASP A 172 3.40 15.71 -4.08
C ASP A 172 3.36 14.17 -3.97
N VAL A 173 4.45 13.48 -4.29
CA VAL A 173 4.59 12.03 -4.11
C VAL A 173 4.41 11.64 -2.64
N LYS A 174 5.06 12.37 -1.71
CA LYS A 174 4.91 12.16 -0.26
C LYS A 174 3.46 12.28 0.18
N VAL A 175 2.76 13.34 -0.23
CA VAL A 175 1.36 13.55 0.13
C VAL A 175 0.46 12.44 -0.44
N LYS A 176 0.68 12.02 -1.68
CA LYS A 176 -0.05 10.89 -2.29
C LYS A 176 0.18 9.59 -1.53
N CYS A 177 1.43 9.28 -1.18
CA CYS A 177 1.79 8.10 -0.40
C CYS A 177 1.16 8.11 1.00
N LEU A 178 1.25 9.21 1.76
CA LEU A 178 0.61 9.34 3.07
C LEU A 178 -0.92 9.17 2.99
N ASN A 179 -1.54 9.72 1.94
CA ASN A 179 -2.97 9.56 1.70
C ASN A 179 -3.35 8.10 1.48
N ASN A 180 -2.60 7.37 0.66
CA ASN A 180 -2.87 5.96 0.38
C ASN A 180 -2.53 5.06 1.57
N LEU A 181 -1.47 5.39 2.31
CA LEU A 181 -1.13 4.75 3.58
C LEU A 181 -2.29 4.90 4.59
N ALA A 182 -2.83 6.11 4.76
CA ALA A 182 -3.98 6.35 5.62
C ALA A 182 -5.22 5.54 5.19
N ALA A 183 -5.44 5.40 3.88
CA ALA A 183 -6.53 4.58 3.35
C ALA A 183 -6.37 3.09 3.70
N SER A 184 -5.14 2.57 3.59
CA SER A 184 -4.81 1.18 3.87
C SER A 184 -4.87 0.89 5.38
N GLN A 185 -4.35 1.79 6.20
CA GLN A 185 -4.44 1.72 7.66
C GLN A 185 -5.89 1.75 8.16
N LEU A 186 -6.74 2.57 7.53
CA LEU A 186 -8.17 2.62 7.82
C LEU A 186 -8.88 1.30 7.52
N LYS A 187 -8.44 0.57 6.48
CA LYS A 187 -9.00 -0.75 6.13
C LYS A 187 -8.63 -1.86 7.12
N LEU A 188 -7.57 -1.67 7.89
CA LEU A 188 -7.11 -2.58 8.94
C LEU A 188 -7.49 -2.11 10.35
N ASP A 189 -8.37 -1.11 10.48
CA ASP A 189 -8.77 -0.51 11.75
C ASP A 189 -7.58 0.03 12.61
N HIS A 190 -6.46 0.33 11.97
CA HIS A 190 -5.28 0.94 12.60
C HIS A 190 -5.50 2.46 12.80
N PHE A 191 -6.53 2.83 13.56
CA PHE A 191 -7.04 4.19 13.65
C PHE A 191 -5.99 5.23 14.10
N LYS A 192 -5.17 4.90 15.10
CA LYS A 192 -4.11 5.80 15.58
C LYS A 192 -3.10 6.13 14.47
N ALA A 193 -2.68 5.13 13.70
CA ALA A 193 -1.76 5.31 12.59
C ALA A 193 -2.42 6.08 11.43
N ALA A 194 -3.66 5.75 11.09
CA ALA A 194 -4.43 6.44 10.06
C ALA A 194 -4.61 7.94 10.37
N LEU A 195 -4.91 8.29 11.62
CA LEU A 195 -4.99 9.70 12.05
C LEU A 195 -3.65 10.42 11.89
N LYS A 196 -2.54 9.79 12.28
CA LYS A 196 -1.20 10.36 12.13
C LYS A 196 -0.90 10.65 10.65
N SER A 197 -1.14 9.68 9.77
CA SER A 197 -0.95 9.84 8.33
C SER A 197 -1.85 10.94 7.75
N CYS A 198 -3.12 11.02 8.18
CA CYS A 198 -4.03 12.10 7.74
C CYS A 198 -3.54 13.47 8.20
N ASN A 199 -3.10 13.60 9.45
CA ASN A 199 -2.60 14.87 9.98
C ASN A 199 -1.35 15.34 9.22
N LEU A 200 -0.41 14.45 8.93
CA LEU A 200 0.77 14.78 8.12
C LEU A 200 0.40 15.27 6.71
N VAL A 201 -0.64 14.70 6.09
CA VAL A 201 -1.15 15.25 4.81
C VAL A 201 -1.71 16.66 5.01
N LEU A 202 -2.50 16.89 6.06
CA LEU A 202 -3.16 18.17 6.31
C LEU A 202 -2.19 19.27 6.77
N GLU A 203 -1.03 18.92 7.33
CA GLU A 203 0.07 19.85 7.60
C GLU A 203 0.61 20.46 6.31
N HIS A 204 0.72 19.66 5.24
CA HIS A 204 1.19 20.12 3.92
C HIS A 204 0.06 20.68 3.05
N GLN A 205 -1.13 20.09 3.14
CA GLN A 205 -2.30 20.44 2.33
C GLN A 205 -3.57 20.48 3.20
N PRO A 206 -3.83 21.59 3.92
CA PRO A 206 -4.98 21.71 4.82
C PRO A 206 -6.33 21.49 4.14
N GLY A 207 -6.42 21.80 2.84
CA GLY A 207 -7.61 21.59 1.99
C GLY A 207 -7.69 20.22 1.31
N ASN A 208 -6.88 19.23 1.70
CA ASN A 208 -6.91 17.92 1.05
C ASN A 208 -8.19 17.15 1.41
N ILE A 209 -9.14 17.10 0.47
CA ILE A 209 -10.47 16.49 0.66
C ILE A 209 -10.36 15.02 1.08
N LYS A 210 -9.44 14.26 0.48
CA LYS A 210 -9.26 12.83 0.80
C LYS A 210 -8.78 12.63 2.23
N ALA A 211 -7.83 13.44 2.69
CA ALA A 211 -7.32 13.37 4.06
C ALA A 211 -8.35 13.85 5.09
N LEU A 212 -9.08 14.94 4.82
CA LEU A 212 -10.18 15.41 5.68
C LEU A 212 -11.27 14.34 5.81
N PHE A 213 -11.71 13.77 4.69
CA PHE A 213 -12.70 12.70 4.68
C PHE A 213 -12.24 11.48 5.47
N ARG A 214 -11.01 11.01 5.24
CA ARG A 214 -10.43 9.85 5.96
C ARG A 214 -10.29 10.14 7.45
N LYS A 215 -9.78 11.31 7.86
CA LYS A 215 -9.67 11.73 9.26
C LYS A 215 -11.03 11.73 9.95
N GLY A 216 -12.04 12.35 9.33
CA GLY A 216 -13.40 12.37 9.84
C GLY A 216 -13.99 10.96 9.98
N LYS A 217 -13.74 10.08 9.01
CA LYS A 217 -14.17 8.67 9.06
C LYS A 217 -13.47 7.88 10.17
N VAL A 218 -12.17 8.09 10.40
CA VAL A 218 -11.44 7.44 11.51
C VAL A 218 -12.04 7.86 12.85
N LEU A 219 -12.20 9.17 13.09
CA LEU A 219 -12.80 9.69 14.33
C LEU A 219 -14.22 9.15 14.54
N ALA A 220 -15.01 9.09 13.47
CA ALA A 220 -16.33 8.49 13.51
C ALA A 220 -16.30 7.00 13.90
N GLN A 221 -15.34 6.22 13.40
CA GLN A 221 -15.20 4.81 13.80
C GLN A 221 -14.73 4.63 15.24
N GLN A 222 -14.00 5.61 15.79
CA GLN A 222 -13.61 5.64 17.20
C GLN A 222 -14.72 6.12 18.15
N GLY A 223 -15.86 6.58 17.62
CA GLY A 223 -16.96 7.14 18.44
C GLY A 223 -16.82 8.64 18.74
N GLU A 224 -15.77 9.29 18.24
CA GLU A 224 -15.48 10.71 18.47
C GLU A 224 -16.30 11.61 17.53
N TYR A 225 -17.63 11.50 17.63
CA TYR A 225 -18.56 12.13 16.70
C TYR A 225 -18.51 13.66 16.74
N ARG A 226 -18.25 14.24 17.93
CA ARG A 226 -18.14 15.70 18.13
C ARG A 226 -16.99 16.30 17.31
N GLU A 227 -15.88 15.57 17.19
CA GLU A 227 -14.72 15.98 16.40
C GLU A 227 -14.86 15.62 14.91
N ALA A 228 -15.46 14.46 14.60
CA ALA A 228 -15.62 13.99 13.24
C ALA A 228 -16.53 14.88 12.37
N ILE A 229 -17.65 15.36 12.92
CA ILE A 229 -18.65 16.17 12.19
C ILE A 229 -18.05 17.46 11.59
N PRO A 230 -17.37 18.33 12.35
CA PRO A 230 -16.81 19.56 11.78
C PRO A 230 -15.76 19.29 10.70
N ILE A 231 -14.97 18.22 10.82
CA ILE A 231 -13.98 17.82 9.83
C ILE A 231 -14.64 17.38 8.52
N LEU A 232 -15.66 16.52 8.59
CA LEU A 232 -16.41 16.11 7.40
C LEU A 232 -17.20 17.27 6.77
N LYS A 233 -17.71 18.21 7.58
CA LYS A 233 -18.29 19.46 7.06
C LYS A 233 -17.26 20.32 6.32
N ALA A 234 -16.03 20.39 6.80
CA ALA A 234 -14.96 21.09 6.10
C ALA A 234 -14.65 20.43 4.74
N ALA A 235 -14.59 19.10 4.69
CA ALA A 235 -14.43 18.36 3.44
C ALA A 235 -15.60 18.64 2.47
N LEU A 236 -16.84 18.66 2.98
CA LEU A 236 -18.03 18.93 2.16
C LEU A 236 -18.08 20.37 1.63
N LYS A 237 -17.57 21.35 2.38
CA LYS A 237 -17.47 22.73 1.89
C LYS A 237 -16.58 22.85 0.66
N LEU A 238 -15.54 22.02 0.57
CA LEU A 238 -14.62 21.99 -0.58
C LEU A 238 -15.23 21.27 -1.78
N GLU A 239 -16.06 20.24 -1.55
CA GLU A 239 -16.75 19.51 -2.60
C GLU A 239 -18.24 19.28 -2.26
N PRO A 240 -19.10 20.31 -2.44
CA PRO A 240 -20.50 20.28 -1.98
C PRO A 240 -21.38 19.21 -2.63
N SER A 241 -21.00 18.72 -3.81
CA SER A 241 -21.72 17.68 -4.57
C SER A 241 -21.27 16.25 -4.24
N ASN A 242 -20.28 16.07 -3.35
CA ASN A 242 -19.73 14.75 -3.05
C ASN A 242 -20.72 13.88 -2.26
N LYS A 243 -21.40 12.97 -2.97
CA LYS A 243 -22.40 12.05 -2.42
C LYS A 243 -21.86 11.17 -1.28
N THR A 244 -20.58 10.81 -1.33
CA THR A 244 -19.94 9.96 -0.32
C THR A 244 -19.82 10.69 1.01
N ILE A 245 -19.39 11.96 0.99
CA ILE A 245 -19.25 12.78 2.19
C ILE A 245 -20.63 13.07 2.80
N HIS A 246 -21.63 13.37 1.95
CA HIS A 246 -23.03 13.53 2.39
C HIS A 246 -23.54 12.29 3.12
N ALA A 247 -23.41 11.11 2.52
CA ALA A 247 -23.87 9.86 3.11
C ALA A 247 -23.20 9.55 4.46
N GLU A 248 -21.89 9.77 4.56
CA GLU A 248 -21.15 9.56 5.82
C GLU A 248 -21.57 10.57 6.90
N LEU A 249 -21.75 11.85 6.54
CA LEU A 249 -22.25 12.88 7.47
C LEU A 249 -23.66 12.57 7.97
N SER A 250 -24.59 12.19 7.10
CA SER A 250 -25.95 11.83 7.49
C SER A 250 -25.96 10.66 8.48
N LYS A 251 -25.15 9.63 8.21
CA LYS A 251 -24.97 8.48 9.11
C LYS A 251 -24.40 8.90 10.46
N LEU A 252 -23.40 9.76 10.45
CA LEU A 252 -22.70 10.24 11.65
C LEU A 252 -23.60 11.10 12.53
N VAL A 253 -24.35 12.03 11.95
CA VAL A 253 -25.28 12.91 12.69
C VAL A 253 -26.37 12.09 13.37
N LYS A 254 -26.92 11.08 12.68
CA LYS A 254 -27.91 10.17 13.29
C LYS A 254 -27.33 9.43 14.49
N LYS A 255 -26.15 8.80 14.33
CA LYS A 255 -25.46 8.11 15.44
C LYS A 255 -25.17 9.04 16.62
N HIS A 256 -24.76 10.28 16.35
CA HIS A 256 -24.48 11.25 17.39
C HIS A 256 -25.74 11.65 18.17
N ALA A 257 -26.87 11.84 17.49
CA ALA A 257 -28.15 12.10 18.13
C ALA A 257 -28.61 10.92 19.00
N ASP A 258 -28.52 9.70 18.48
CA ASP A 258 -28.88 8.48 19.20
C ASP A 258 -28.02 8.29 20.47
N GLN A 259 -26.71 8.51 20.38
CA GLN A 259 -25.80 8.48 21.53
C GLN A 259 -26.22 9.51 22.59
N ARG A 260 -26.49 10.75 22.18
CA ARG A 260 -26.85 11.83 23.12
C ARG A 260 -28.19 11.55 23.81
N ASN A 261 -29.16 10.99 23.08
CA ASN A 261 -30.46 10.61 23.65
C ASN A 261 -30.28 9.50 24.68
N THR A 262 -29.49 8.47 24.34
CA THR A 262 -29.21 7.35 25.26
C THR A 262 -28.48 7.81 26.51
N GLU A 263 -27.46 8.67 26.38
CA GLU A 263 -26.75 9.29 27.51
C GLU A 263 -27.73 10.07 28.40
N THR A 264 -28.59 10.89 27.81
CA THR A 264 -29.59 11.70 28.53
C THR A 264 -30.58 10.81 29.31
N GLU A 265 -31.06 9.73 28.71
CA GLU A 265 -31.93 8.76 29.37
C GLU A 265 -31.23 8.03 30.53
N MET A 266 -29.96 7.64 30.34
CA MET A 266 -29.16 7.04 31.42
C MET A 266 -28.96 8.00 32.58
N TYR A 267 -28.57 9.26 32.31
CA TYR A 267 -28.42 10.29 33.35
C TYR A 267 -29.74 10.52 34.10
N ARG A 268 -30.87 10.60 33.40
CA ARG A 268 -32.19 10.76 34.02
C ARG A 268 -32.55 9.59 34.93
N LYS A 269 -32.20 8.35 34.56
CA LYS A 269 -32.42 7.16 35.40
C LYS A 269 -31.50 7.14 36.63
N MET A 270 -30.23 7.53 36.49
CA MET A 270 -29.27 7.53 37.59
C MET A 270 -29.56 8.59 38.65
N LEU A 271 -30.03 9.78 38.26
CA LEU A 271 -30.29 10.88 39.20
C LEU A 271 -31.65 10.77 39.92
N GLY A 272 -32.48 9.79 39.54
CA GLY A 272 -33.83 9.62 40.08
C GLY A 272 -34.77 10.74 39.64
N ASN A 273 -36.03 10.39 39.39
CA ASN A 273 -37.06 11.39 39.05
C ASN A 273 -37.34 12.21 40.33
N PRO A 274 -37.13 13.55 40.38
CA PRO A 274 -37.42 14.34 41.58
C PRO A 274 -38.91 14.33 41.98
N SER A 275 -39.78 13.83 41.10
CA SER A 275 -41.23 13.74 41.28
C SER A 275 -41.72 12.48 42.01
N ALA A 276 -40.83 11.67 42.59
CA ALA A 276 -41.21 10.50 43.40
C ALA A 276 -41.03 10.70 44.93
N ALA A 277 -40.63 11.91 45.35
CA ALA A 277 -40.55 12.30 46.76
C ALA A 277 -41.61 13.37 47.07
N SER A 278 -42.86 12.93 47.25
CA SER A 278 -43.96 13.74 47.76
C SER A 278 -44.89 12.88 48.60
#